data_AF-A0A434M5F4-F1
#
_entry.id   AF-A0A434M5F4-F1
#
_cell.length_a   1.000
_cell.length_b   1.000
_cell.length_c   1.000
_cell.angle_alpha   90.00
_cell.angle_beta   90.00
_cell.angle_gamma   90.00
#
_symmetry.space_group_name_H-M   'P 1'
#
loop_
_entity.id
_entity.type
_entity.pdbx_description
1 polymer ?
#
loop_
_entity_poly.entity_id
_entity_poly.type
_entity_poly.pdbx_seq_one_letter_code
_entity_poly.pdbx_strand_id
1 'polypeptide(L)'
;RNDELTDPPGQRPAGFPEEHRMEGRITELNPPYNLAITWGNTGGVSFLLEPKGNNVLLTVVHRRLPERAIQLNVTAGWHMHLDMLAARLAGKTPTSFWEGWSRLREEYDRRLPA
;
A
#
# COMPACT_ATOMS: atom_id res chain seq x y z
N ARG A 1 -4.69 -10.54 -4.18
CA ARG A 1 -3.99 -11.54 -3.33
C ARG A 1 -2.55 -11.09 -3.21
N ASN A 2 -1.98 -11.09 -2.01
CA ASN A 2 -0.62 -10.57 -1.82
C ASN A 2 0.45 -11.63 -2.10
N ASP A 3 0.11 -12.91 -1.99
CA ASP A 3 1.03 -14.02 -2.27
C ASP A 3 1.49 -14.03 -3.75
N GLU A 4 0.70 -13.48 -4.66
CA GLU A 4 1.02 -13.40 -6.10
C GLU A 4 1.97 -12.24 -6.45
N LEU A 5 2.38 -11.44 -5.46
CA LEU A 5 3.18 -10.23 -5.70
C LEU A 5 4.67 -10.55 -5.91
N THR A 6 5.17 -11.63 -5.32
CA THR A 6 6.56 -12.10 -5.40
C THR A 6 6.63 -13.59 -5.67
N ASP A 7 7.72 -14.05 -6.28
CA ASP A 7 8.02 -15.47 -6.49
C ASP A 7 9.42 -15.78 -5.92
N PRO A 8 9.53 -16.58 -4.84
CA PRO A 8 8.44 -17.21 -4.09
C PRO A 8 7.55 -16.20 -3.32
N PRO A 9 6.32 -16.57 -2.91
CA PRO A 9 5.33 -15.68 -2.28
C PRO A 9 5.76 -15.09 -0.92
N GLY A 10 6.76 -15.68 -0.27
CA GLY A 10 7.13 -15.36 1.12
C GLY A 10 6.16 -15.95 2.14
N GLN A 11 6.46 -15.78 3.43
CA GLN A 11 5.64 -16.34 4.52
C GLN A 11 4.53 -15.38 4.95
N ARG A 12 3.28 -15.66 4.56
CA ARG A 12 2.11 -14.90 5.02
C ARG A 12 1.94 -14.98 6.55
N PRO A 13 1.78 -13.84 7.26
CA PRO A 13 1.55 -13.84 8.71
C PRO A 13 0.28 -14.59 9.12
N ALA A 14 0.28 -15.15 10.33
CA ALA A 14 -0.90 -15.81 10.90
C ALA A 14 -2.09 -14.83 11.01
N GLY A 15 -3.30 -15.32 10.73
CA GLY A 15 -4.53 -14.52 10.78
C GLY A 15 -4.81 -13.67 9.53
N PHE A 16 -3.89 -13.61 8.56
CA PHE A 16 -4.15 -12.96 7.27
C PHE A 16 -4.85 -13.93 6.30
N PRO A 17 -5.95 -13.51 5.66
CA PRO A 17 -6.60 -14.31 4.63
C PRO A 17 -5.71 -14.38 3.38
N GLU A 18 -5.88 -15.44 2.60
CA GLU A 18 -5.22 -15.58 1.29
C GLU A 18 -5.65 -14.49 0.30
N GLU A 19 -6.92 -14.09 0.40
CA GLU A 19 -7.50 -13.02 -0.40
C GLU A 19 -8.22 -12.02 0.49
N HIS A 20 -7.99 -10.74 0.23
CA HIS A 20 -8.83 -9.67 0.73
C HIS A 20 -9.61 -9.07 -0.44
N ARG A 21 -10.93 -9.05 -0.33
CA ARG A 21 -11.83 -8.49 -1.34
C ARG A 21 -12.70 -7.43 -0.69
N MET A 22 -12.87 -6.30 -1.37
CA MET A 22 -13.81 -5.26 -0.97
C MET A 22 -14.49 -4.67 -2.20
N GLU A 23 -15.71 -4.18 -2.01
CA GLU A 23 -16.32 -3.26 -2.97
C GLU A 23 -15.73 -1.86 -2.77
N GLY A 24 -15.47 -1.17 -3.87
CA GLY A 24 -14.96 0.20 -3.88
C GLY A 24 -15.67 1.04 -4.93
N ARG A 25 -15.77 2.35 -4.70
CA ARG A 25 -16.34 3.33 -5.62
C ARG A 25 -15.28 4.36 -5.97
N ILE A 26 -15.16 4.69 -7.26
CA ILE A 26 -14.36 5.84 -7.71
C ILE A 26 -15.08 7.12 -7.29
N THR A 27 -14.41 7.96 -6.51
CA THR A 27 -14.94 9.25 -6.05
C THR A 27 -14.37 10.41 -6.86
N GLU A 28 -13.16 10.26 -7.41
CA GLU A 28 -12.54 11.22 -8.31
C GLU A 28 -11.76 10.49 -9.40
N LEU A 29 -11.86 10.98 -10.65
CA LEU A 29 -11.14 10.45 -11.79
C LEU A 29 -10.72 11.59 -12.72
N ASN A 30 -9.43 11.94 -12.72
CA ASN A 30 -8.86 12.95 -13.60
C ASN A 30 -7.54 12.43 -14.19
N PRO A 31 -7.59 11.64 -15.28
CA PRO A 31 -6.38 11.06 -15.86
C PRO A 31 -5.47 12.10 -16.53
N PRO A 32 -4.13 11.97 -16.42
CA PRO A 32 -3.39 10.98 -15.63
C PRO A 32 -3.11 11.43 -14.17
N TYR A 33 -3.66 12.54 -13.70
CA TYR A 33 -3.17 13.25 -12.52
C TYR A 33 -3.74 12.80 -11.18
N ASN A 34 -4.99 12.34 -11.13
CA ASN A 34 -5.66 12.03 -9.87
C ASN A 34 -6.66 10.87 -10.00
N LEU A 35 -6.60 9.96 -9.03
CA LEU A 35 -7.59 8.92 -8.78
C LEU A 35 -7.89 8.88 -7.29
N ALA A 36 -9.17 8.94 -6.91
CA ALA A 36 -9.59 8.68 -5.54
C ALA A 36 -10.69 7.62 -5.50
N ILE A 37 -10.59 6.72 -4.52
CA ILE A 37 -11.55 5.62 -4.31
C ILE A 37 -11.95 5.49 -2.84
N THR A 38 -13.14 4.96 -2.59
CA THR A 38 -13.53 4.51 -1.24
C THR A 38 -12.69 3.31 -0.81
N TRP A 39 -12.57 3.08 0.50
CA TRP A 39 -11.78 1.98 1.04
C TRP A 39 -12.40 1.41 2.31
N GLY A 40 -13.16 0.32 2.19
CA GLY A 40 -13.91 -0.25 3.31
C GLY A 40 -14.69 0.83 4.07
N ASN A 41 -14.48 0.91 5.38
CA ASN A 41 -15.11 1.91 6.26
C ASN A 41 -14.22 3.15 6.54
N THR A 42 -13.12 3.34 5.80
CA THR A 42 -12.21 4.48 6.01
C THR A 42 -12.61 5.70 5.17
N GLY A 43 -11.83 6.77 5.23
CA GLY A 43 -12.01 7.98 4.44
C GLY A 43 -11.58 7.85 2.97
N GLY A 44 -11.24 6.64 2.52
CA GLY A 44 -10.77 6.37 1.16
C GLY A 44 -9.27 6.62 0.97
N VAL A 45 -8.81 6.30 -0.25
CA VAL A 45 -7.43 6.48 -0.69
C VAL A 45 -7.39 7.29 -1.98
N SER A 46 -6.45 8.24 -2.07
CA SER A 46 -6.18 9.02 -3.27
C SER A 46 -4.74 8.83 -3.75
N PHE A 47 -4.58 8.79 -5.07
CA PHE A 47 -3.32 8.69 -5.79
C PHE A 47 -3.16 9.94 -6.66
N LEU A 48 -2.15 10.73 -6.35
CA LEU A 48 -1.84 11.98 -7.06
C LEU A 48 -0.52 11.80 -7.81
N LEU A 49 -0.51 12.18 -9.09
CA LEU A 49 0.67 12.15 -9.94
C LEU A 49 1.05 13.57 -10.36
N GLU A 50 2.29 13.95 -10.05
CA GLU A 50 2.84 15.26 -10.39
C GLU A 50 4.15 15.09 -11.17
N PRO A 51 4.31 15.73 -12.35
CA PRO A 51 5.59 15.75 -13.06
C PRO A 51 6.69 16.37 -12.19
N LYS A 52 7.85 15.72 -12.16
CA LYS A 52 9.04 16.19 -11.43
C LYS A 52 10.28 16.02 -12.31
N GLY A 53 10.46 16.97 -13.23
CA GLY A 53 11.47 16.87 -14.29
C GLY A 53 11.18 15.66 -15.19
N ASN A 54 12.16 14.77 -15.33
CA ASN A 54 12.00 13.52 -16.10
C ASN A 54 11.35 12.38 -15.29
N ASN A 55 10.90 12.65 -14.06
CA ASN A 55 10.27 11.67 -13.17
C ASN A 55 8.83 12.09 -12.83
N VAL A 56 8.12 11.22 -12.12
CA VAL A 56 6.78 11.51 -11.57
C VAL A 56 6.83 11.32 -10.05
N LEU A 57 6.29 12.28 -9.30
CA LEU A 57 6.00 12.11 -7.89
C LEU A 57 4.61 11.48 -7.74
N LEU A 58 4.57 10.27 -7.18
CA LEU A 58 3.33 9.64 -6.75
C LEU A 58 3.11 9.90 -5.26
N THR A 59 2.01 10.58 -4.93
CA THR A 59 1.58 10.80 -3.55
C THR A 59 0.34 9.95 -3.27
N VAL A 60 0.44 9.03 -2.29
CA VAL A 60 -0.68 8.21 -1.81
C VAL A 60 -1.14 8.71 -0.46
N VAL A 61 -2.44 9.03 -0.34
CA VAL A 61 -3.04 9.50 0.92
C VAL A 61 -4.21 8.60 1.28
N HIS A 62 -4.10 7.88 2.40
CA HIS A 62 -5.19 7.11 3.00
C HIS A 62 -5.74 7.88 4.21
N ARG A 63 -7.02 8.25 4.16
CA ARG A 63 -7.66 9.11 5.17
C ARG A 63 -8.47 8.30 6.18
N ARG A 64 -8.63 8.86 7.39
CA ARG A 64 -9.48 8.36 8.50
C ARG A 64 -9.20 6.88 8.84
N LEU A 65 -8.05 6.65 9.48
CA LEU A 65 -7.64 5.36 10.03
C LEU A 65 -7.65 5.45 11.56
N PRO A 66 -8.81 5.33 12.22
CA PRO A 66 -8.92 5.60 13.66
C PRO A 66 -8.34 4.49 14.53
N GLU A 67 -8.32 3.25 14.05
CA GLU A 67 -7.85 2.10 14.82
C GLU A 67 -6.35 1.87 14.57
N ARG A 68 -5.54 1.87 15.63
CA ARG A 68 -4.08 1.65 15.56
C ARG A 68 -3.72 0.36 14.82
N ALA A 69 -4.42 -0.74 15.10
CA ALA A 69 -4.16 -2.02 14.44
C ALA A 69 -4.36 -1.94 12.91
N ILE A 70 -5.42 -1.23 12.47
CA ILE A 70 -5.68 -0.97 11.04
C ILE A 70 -4.60 -0.04 10.47
N GLN A 71 -4.25 1.03 11.19
CA GLN A 71 -3.21 1.97 10.77
C GLN A 71 -1.89 1.24 10.49
N LEU A 72 -1.41 0.41 11.41
CA LEU A 72 -0.17 -0.35 11.23
C LEU A 72 -0.22 -1.29 10.01
N ASN A 73 -1.32 -2.02 9.84
CA ASN A 73 -1.49 -2.92 8.70
C ASN A 73 -1.48 -2.17 7.36
N VAL A 74 -2.23 -1.06 7.31
CA VAL A 74 -2.40 -0.24 6.11
C VAL A 74 -1.10 0.48 5.75
N THR A 75 -0.41 1.06 6.73
CA THR A 75 0.83 1.80 6.48
C THR A 75 1.94 0.86 5.98
N ALA A 76 2.13 -0.30 6.63
CA ALA A 76 3.07 -1.32 6.15
C ALA A 76 2.68 -1.85 4.76
N GLY A 77 1.38 -2.05 4.51
CA GLY A 77 0.85 -2.48 3.21
C GLY A 77 1.16 -1.51 2.08
N TRP A 78 0.81 -0.24 2.26
CA TRP A 78 1.07 0.80 1.25
C TRP A 78 2.55 0.98 0.97
N HIS A 79 3.38 0.98 2.01
CA HIS A 79 4.83 1.08 1.84
C HIS A 79 5.37 -0.08 1.00
N MET A 80 5.00 -1.33 1.30
CA MET A 80 5.43 -2.46 0.49
C MET A 80 4.95 -2.36 -0.96
N HIS A 81 3.70 -1.98 -1.20
CA HIS A 81 3.22 -1.79 -2.57
C HIS A 81 4.01 -0.73 -3.35
N LEU A 82 4.46 0.34 -2.66
CA LEU A 82 5.29 1.38 -3.27
C LEU A 82 6.72 0.89 -3.55
N ASP A 83 7.33 0.13 -2.64
CA ASP A 83 8.65 -0.49 -2.86
C ASP A 83 8.62 -1.45 -4.07
N MET A 84 7.56 -2.24 -4.17
CA MET A 84 7.34 -3.14 -5.30
C MET A 84 7.15 -2.40 -6.62
N LEU A 85 6.33 -1.33 -6.61
CA LEU A 85 6.14 -0.48 -7.78
C LEU A 85 7.47 0.13 -8.23
N ALA A 86 8.25 0.67 -7.29
CA ALA A 86 9.55 1.27 -7.58
C ALA A 86 10.54 0.24 -8.16
N ALA A 87 10.62 -0.96 -7.57
CA ALA A 87 11.47 -2.03 -8.08
C ALA A 87 11.09 -2.43 -9.52
N ARG A 88 9.79 -2.62 -9.79
CA ARG A 88 9.30 -2.98 -11.14
C ARG A 88 9.56 -1.89 -12.16
N LEU A 89 9.33 -0.62 -11.82
CA LEU A 89 9.64 0.51 -12.70
C LEU A 89 11.14 0.64 -13.00
N ALA A 90 11.99 0.22 -12.06
CA ALA A 90 13.44 0.17 -12.23
C ALA A 90 13.95 -1.12 -12.93
N GLY A 91 13.06 -2.01 -13.36
CA GLY A 91 13.44 -3.29 -13.97
C GLY A 91 14.10 -4.28 -13.00
N LYS A 92 13.88 -4.12 -11.69
CA LYS A 92 14.43 -4.96 -10.63
C LYS A 92 13.38 -5.95 -10.12
N THR A 93 13.84 -7.12 -9.67
CA THR A 93 13.00 -8.05 -8.92
C THR A 93 12.68 -7.47 -7.54
N PRO A 94 11.40 -7.35 -7.15
CA PRO A 94 11.02 -6.91 -5.81
C PRO A 94 11.50 -7.89 -4.73
N THR A 95 11.77 -7.39 -3.53
CA THR A 95 11.98 -8.22 -2.33
C THR A 95 10.66 -8.89 -1.90
N SER A 96 10.75 -9.96 -1.10
CA SER A 96 9.61 -10.66 -0.51
C SER A 96 8.59 -9.70 0.11
N PHE A 97 7.33 -9.78 -0.34
CA PHE A 97 6.27 -8.89 0.13
C PHE A 97 6.01 -9.07 1.63
N TRP A 98 5.81 -10.31 2.09
CA TRP A 98 5.40 -10.59 3.46
C TRP A 98 6.50 -10.37 4.50
N GLU A 99 7.76 -10.65 4.14
CA GLU A 99 8.90 -10.37 5.02
C GLU A 99 9.10 -8.86 5.18
N GLY A 100 9.03 -8.12 4.06
CA GLY A 100 9.10 -6.66 4.09
C GLY A 100 7.94 -6.03 4.85
N TRP A 101 6.72 -6.54 4.64
CA TRP A 101 5.52 -6.08 5.35
C TRP A 101 5.65 -6.31 6.86
N SER A 102 6.11 -7.49 7.29
CA SER A 102 6.29 -7.81 8.71
C SER A 102 7.31 -6.90 9.37
N ARG A 103 8.47 -6.70 8.72
CA ARG A 103 9.50 -5.77 9.17
C ARG A 103 8.98 -4.34 9.29
N LEU A 104 8.27 -3.86 8.27
CA LEU A 104 7.73 -2.49 8.25
C LEU A 104 6.63 -2.30 9.27
N ARG A 105 5.79 -3.30 9.52
CA ARG A 105 4.76 -3.24 10.57
C ARG A 105 5.39 -3.02 11.94
N GLU A 106 6.44 -3.75 12.29
CA GLU A 106 7.20 -3.55 13.54
C GLU A 106 7.86 -2.17 13.59
N GLU A 107 8.41 -1.71 12.47
CA GLU A 107 9.02 -0.38 12.37
C GLU A 107 8.01 0.75 12.59
N TYR A 108 6.83 0.66 11.98
CA TYR A 108 5.76 1.62 12.18
C TYR A 108 5.16 1.55 13.58
N ASP A 109 5.08 0.36 14.19
CA ASP A 109 4.61 0.23 15.57
C ASP A 109 5.52 0.99 16.55
N ARG A 110 6.84 0.94 16.33
CA ARG A 110 7.80 1.74 17.12
C ARG A 110 7.73 3.24 16.87
N ARG A 111 7.38 3.67 15.64
CA ARG A 111 7.46 5.09 15.23
C ARG A 111 6.15 5.85 15.41
N LEU A 112 5.01 5.18 15.32
CA LEU A 112 3.70 5.82 15.43
C LEU A 112 3.27 5.84 16.90
N PRO A 113 2.92 7.03 17.45
CA PRO A 113 2.45 7.16 18.82
C PRO A 113 1.15 6.38 19.06
N ALA A 114 0.98 5.89 20.29
CA ALA A 114 -0.18 5.14 20.73
C ALA A 114 -1.46 5.99 20.72
#